data_AF-A0A3N2P6V4-F1
#
_entry.id   AF-A0A3N2P6V4-F1
#
_cell.length_a   1.000
_cell.length_b   1.000
_cell.length_c   1.000
_cell.angle_alpha   90.00
_cell.angle_beta   90.00
_cell.angle_gamma   90.00
#
_symmetry.space_group_name_H-M   'P 1'
#
loop_
_entity.id
_entity.type
_entity.pdbx_description
1 polymer ?
#
loop_
_entity_poly.entity_id
_entity_poly.type
_entity_poly.pdbx_seq_one_letter_code
_entity_poly.pdbx_strand_id
1 'polypeptide(L)'
;MGWRLARSLEVLRAEVDAIAPSRSRASDGTIGDAAHASRPSDHNPNPSRVVCALDLTHDPGAGADMHRIAEHIRTQRHPALKYVIWNRRIASASSGWAWRTYTGSNPHTRHMHVSVGTGPDGRSTGRYDDTSPWGLAGGDDMLGVRRGDRGDRVLALQHTLVEAGFDPGKPDGVYGERTAKAVYEMRKAAGSVAAKDGNEVTPATYAQLLKMVARRNGAGKQGPAGPQGPAGPQGPRGEPGPPGEVDYSRLVAELLRRLTAPGEG
;
A
#
# COMPACT_ATOMS: atom_id res chain seq x y z
N MET A 1 -29.31 -13.98 16.99
CA MET A 1 -28.38 -13.14 17.79
C MET A 1 -27.11 -12.94 16.97
N GLY A 2 -26.81 -11.69 16.58
CA GLY A 2 -25.69 -11.37 15.69
C GLY A 2 -24.32 -11.41 16.37
N TRP A 3 -23.27 -11.30 15.56
CA TRP A 3 -21.89 -11.02 15.97
C TRP A 3 -21.55 -9.57 15.61
N ARG A 4 -20.44 -9.05 16.14
CA ARG A 4 -19.86 -7.76 15.71
C ARG A 4 -18.37 -7.86 15.46
N LEU A 5 -17.82 -6.93 14.70
CA LEU A 5 -16.37 -6.77 14.57
C LEU A 5 -15.81 -6.14 15.86
N ALA A 6 -14.56 -6.47 16.18
CA ALA A 6 -13.79 -5.78 17.19
C ALA A 6 -13.64 -4.29 16.85
N ARG A 7 -13.89 -3.39 17.80
CA ARG A 7 -13.94 -1.94 17.52
C ARG A 7 -12.60 -1.38 17.04
N SER A 8 -11.48 -1.95 17.50
CA SER A 8 -10.17 -1.55 16.99
C SER A 8 -10.05 -1.83 15.49
N LEU A 9 -10.61 -2.95 15.00
CA LEU A 9 -10.57 -3.29 13.57
C LEU A 9 -11.53 -2.42 12.73
N GLU A 10 -12.62 -1.93 13.33
CA GLU A 10 -13.47 -0.91 12.70
C GLU A 10 -12.70 0.38 12.47
N VAL A 11 -11.92 0.83 13.47
CA VAL A 11 -11.02 1.99 13.33
C VAL A 11 -9.97 1.74 12.25
N LEU A 12 -9.27 0.60 12.28
CA LEU A 12 -8.26 0.27 11.26
C LEU A 12 -8.84 0.34 9.84
N ARG A 13 -9.99 -0.31 9.61
CA ARG A 13 -10.65 -0.29 8.30
C ARG A 13 -11.05 1.12 7.89
N ALA A 14 -11.60 1.92 8.82
CA ALA A 14 -11.98 3.29 8.55
C ALA A 14 -10.77 4.16 8.18
N GLU A 15 -9.63 3.99 8.85
CA GLU A 15 -8.43 4.73 8.50
C GLU A 15 -7.83 4.29 7.15
N VAL A 16 -7.86 2.99 6.82
CA VAL A 16 -7.45 2.50 5.49
C VAL A 16 -8.39 3.06 4.41
N ASP A 17 -9.70 3.09 4.66
CA ASP A 17 -10.67 3.70 3.75
C ASP A 17 -10.46 5.22 3.60
N ALA A 18 -10.01 5.91 4.66
CA ALA A 18 -9.71 7.33 4.61
C ALA A 18 -8.48 7.65 3.73
N ILE A 19 -7.42 6.84 3.82
CA ILE A 19 -6.20 7.03 3.01
C ILE A 19 -6.32 6.47 1.58
N ALA A 20 -7.30 5.61 1.34
CA ALA A 20 -7.51 4.91 0.07
C ALA A 20 -9.02 4.78 -0.24
N PRO A 21 -9.75 5.89 -0.44
CA PRO A 21 -11.21 5.89 -0.53
C PRO A 21 -11.75 5.07 -1.71
N SER A 22 -11.01 5.03 -2.82
CA SER A 22 -11.36 4.28 -4.02
C SER A 22 -10.82 2.85 -4.05
N ARG A 23 -10.25 2.34 -2.95
CA ARG A 23 -9.65 1.00 -2.94
C ARG A 23 -10.66 -0.10 -3.25
N SER A 24 -10.18 -1.12 -3.94
CA SER A 24 -10.84 -2.40 -4.03
C SER A 24 -11.08 -2.99 -2.64
N ARG A 25 -12.21 -3.66 -2.50
CA ARG A 25 -12.62 -4.43 -1.31
C ARG A 25 -12.84 -5.90 -1.66
N ALA A 26 -12.32 -6.35 -2.81
CA ALA A 26 -12.58 -7.68 -3.37
C ALA A 26 -12.09 -8.85 -2.50
N SER A 27 -11.19 -8.59 -1.55
CA SER A 27 -10.68 -9.55 -0.58
C SER A 27 -10.83 -9.06 0.86
N ASP A 28 -11.68 -8.07 1.12
CA ASP A 28 -12.01 -7.69 2.49
C ASP A 28 -12.84 -8.81 3.13
N GLY A 29 -12.45 -9.21 4.35
CA GLY A 29 -13.06 -10.34 5.04
C GLY A 29 -13.10 -10.09 6.54
N THR A 30 -14.19 -10.48 7.20
CA THR A 30 -14.34 -10.34 8.66
C THR A 30 -14.72 -11.66 9.28
N ILE A 31 -15.88 -12.21 8.93
CA ILE A 31 -16.31 -13.53 9.39
C ILE A 31 -15.85 -14.63 8.44
N GLY A 32 -15.37 -15.74 9.01
CA GLY A 32 -15.10 -16.96 8.24
C GLY A 32 -16.38 -17.58 7.71
N ASP A 33 -16.29 -18.31 6.60
CA ASP A 33 -17.43 -19.09 6.12
C ASP A 33 -17.79 -20.25 7.09
N ALA A 34 -18.91 -20.93 6.83
CA ALA A 34 -19.37 -22.04 7.68
C ALA A 34 -18.36 -23.21 7.77
N ALA A 35 -17.52 -23.41 6.75
CA ALA A 35 -16.46 -24.41 6.78
C ALA A 35 -15.29 -23.95 7.68
N HIS A 36 -14.99 -22.66 7.70
CA HIS A 36 -14.00 -22.00 8.54
C HIS A 36 -14.39 -21.96 10.03
N ALA A 37 -15.70 -21.99 10.32
CA ALA A 37 -16.26 -22.04 11.68
C ALA A 37 -15.88 -23.30 12.47
N SER A 38 -15.46 -24.37 11.79
CA SER A 38 -15.12 -25.66 12.41
C SER A 38 -13.78 -25.67 13.17
N ARG A 39 -12.93 -24.65 12.98
CA ARG A 39 -11.59 -24.54 13.59
C ARG A 39 -11.44 -23.29 14.47
N PRO A 40 -10.54 -23.30 15.47
CA PRO A 40 -10.17 -22.08 16.19
C PRO A 40 -9.60 -21.03 15.22
N SER A 41 -10.24 -19.86 15.12
CA SER A 41 -9.84 -18.74 14.28
C SER A 41 -10.42 -17.45 14.81
N ASP A 42 -9.68 -16.34 14.77
CA ASP A 42 -10.21 -15.02 15.15
C ASP A 42 -11.20 -14.44 14.11
N HIS A 43 -11.34 -15.07 12.94
CA HIS A 43 -12.47 -14.86 12.02
C HIS A 43 -13.77 -15.49 12.53
N ASN A 44 -13.72 -16.29 13.59
CA ASN A 44 -14.90 -16.82 14.27
C ASN A 44 -15.22 -15.96 15.49
N PRO A 45 -16.52 -15.67 15.78
CA PRO A 45 -16.88 -14.92 16.96
C PRO A 45 -16.39 -15.61 18.24
N ASN A 46 -15.76 -14.85 19.12
CA ASN A 46 -15.39 -15.31 20.46
C ASN A 46 -16.64 -15.53 21.35
N PRO A 47 -16.51 -15.97 22.62
CA PRO A 47 -17.67 -16.15 23.52
C PRO A 47 -18.52 -14.89 23.74
N SER A 48 -17.94 -13.70 23.58
CA SER A 48 -18.63 -12.41 23.61
C SER A 48 -19.24 -12.01 22.27
N ARG A 49 -19.24 -12.92 21.28
CA ARG A 49 -19.73 -12.73 19.91
C ARG A 49 -18.98 -11.66 19.12
N VAL A 50 -17.69 -11.50 19.39
CA VAL A 50 -16.81 -10.55 18.71
C VAL A 50 -15.85 -11.29 17.77
N VAL A 51 -15.86 -10.89 16.50
CA VAL A 51 -14.87 -11.31 15.50
C VAL A 51 -13.64 -10.44 15.66
N CYS A 52 -12.48 -11.08 15.86
CA CYS A 52 -11.22 -10.43 16.24
C CYS A 52 -10.18 -10.44 15.10
N ALA A 53 -10.61 -10.73 13.87
CA ALA A 53 -9.78 -10.69 12.67
C ALA A 53 -10.42 -9.87 11.55
N LEU A 54 -9.56 -9.27 10.73
CA LEU A 54 -9.93 -8.51 9.54
C LEU A 54 -8.90 -8.79 8.43
N ASP A 55 -9.41 -9.14 7.25
CA ASP A 55 -8.66 -9.13 6.00
C ASP A 55 -8.93 -7.82 5.25
N LEU A 56 -7.88 -7.18 4.75
CA LEU A 56 -7.92 -5.94 3.97
C LEU A 56 -7.27 -6.15 2.61
N THR A 57 -8.01 -5.86 1.54
CA THR A 57 -7.55 -6.02 0.15
C THR A 57 -6.29 -5.19 -0.13
N HIS A 58 -5.32 -5.80 -0.81
CA HIS A 58 -4.18 -5.08 -1.36
C HIS A 58 -4.55 -4.43 -2.68
N ASP A 59 -4.55 -3.10 -2.70
CA ASP A 59 -4.81 -2.30 -3.88
C ASP A 59 -3.91 -1.06 -3.88
N PRO A 60 -2.62 -1.23 -4.20
CA PRO A 60 -1.65 -0.14 -4.13
C PRO A 60 -1.95 0.96 -5.15
N GLY A 61 -2.61 0.65 -6.27
CA GLY A 61 -3.00 1.63 -7.29
C GLY A 61 -4.02 2.66 -6.77
N ALA A 62 -4.82 2.27 -5.77
CA ALA A 62 -5.77 3.14 -5.09
C ALA A 62 -5.29 3.64 -3.71
N GLY A 63 -4.03 3.39 -3.35
CA GLY A 63 -3.43 3.83 -2.07
C GLY A 63 -3.47 2.82 -0.92
N ALA A 64 -4.15 1.67 -1.09
CA ALA A 64 -4.22 0.59 -0.10
C ALA A 64 -3.05 -0.40 -0.26
N ASP A 65 -1.83 0.11 -0.08
CA ASP A 65 -0.63 -0.71 -0.09
C ASP A 65 -0.44 -1.45 1.25
N MET A 66 -0.78 -2.74 1.24
CA MET A 66 -0.65 -3.62 2.39
C MET A 66 0.80 -3.90 2.78
N HIS A 67 1.78 -3.68 1.89
CA HIS A 67 3.18 -3.72 2.30
C HIS A 67 3.49 -2.59 3.28
N ARG A 68 3.10 -1.36 2.93
CA ARG A 68 3.27 -0.18 3.78
C ARG A 68 2.45 -0.31 5.07
N ILE A 69 1.16 -0.63 4.94
CA ILE A 69 0.25 -0.68 6.09
C ILE A 69 0.64 -1.80 7.06
N ALA A 70 1.01 -2.99 6.56
CA ALA A 70 1.46 -4.08 7.44
C ALA A 70 2.74 -3.72 8.21
N GLU A 71 3.66 -3.02 7.56
CA GLU A 71 4.89 -2.55 8.20
C GLU A 71 4.60 -1.47 9.24
N HIS A 72 3.72 -0.52 8.93
CA HIS A 72 3.29 0.53 9.85
C HIS A 72 2.65 -0.05 11.11
N ILE A 73 1.64 -0.93 10.98
CA ILE A 73 0.97 -1.48 12.16
C ILE A 73 1.89 -2.38 12.99
N ARG A 74 2.85 -3.07 12.34
CA ARG A 74 3.87 -3.89 13.02
C ARG A 74 4.85 -3.05 13.84
N THR A 75 5.19 -1.84 13.38
CA THR A 75 6.16 -0.97 14.07
C THR A 75 5.50 -0.05 15.09
N GLN A 76 4.33 0.53 14.79
CA GLN A 76 3.55 1.35 15.72
C GLN A 76 2.93 0.52 16.85
N ARG A 77 2.59 -0.76 16.59
CA ARG A 77 2.15 -1.74 17.59
C ARG A 77 0.96 -1.25 18.41
N HIS A 78 -0.14 -0.94 17.72
CA HIS A 78 -1.40 -0.59 18.38
C HIS A 78 -1.69 -1.55 19.55
N PRO A 79 -2.14 -1.09 20.74
CA PRO A 79 -2.25 -1.93 21.94
C PRO A 79 -3.14 -3.17 21.79
N ALA A 80 -4.07 -3.14 20.83
CA ALA A 80 -4.92 -4.28 20.50
C ALA A 80 -4.27 -5.29 19.53
N LEU A 81 -3.18 -4.97 18.84
CA LEU A 81 -2.60 -5.81 17.80
C LEU A 81 -2.07 -7.12 18.40
N LYS A 82 -2.58 -8.24 17.90
CA LYS A 82 -2.13 -9.59 18.28
C LYS A 82 -1.09 -10.11 17.31
N TYR A 83 -1.40 -10.06 16.01
CA TYR A 83 -0.48 -10.36 14.93
C TYR A 83 -0.96 -9.77 13.60
N VAL A 84 -0.02 -9.63 12.66
CA VAL A 84 -0.27 -9.28 11.26
C VAL A 84 0.37 -10.33 10.36
N ILE A 85 -0.33 -10.71 9.29
CA ILE A 85 0.16 -11.60 8.24
C ILE A 85 0.10 -10.87 6.91
N TRP A 86 1.23 -10.80 6.22
CA TRP A 86 1.34 -10.21 4.89
C TRP A 86 2.47 -10.86 4.09
N ASN A 87 2.18 -11.22 2.84
CA ASN A 87 3.15 -11.71 1.86
C ASN A 87 4.01 -12.87 2.39
N ARG A 88 3.36 -13.96 2.83
CA ARG A 88 3.98 -15.14 3.46
C ARG A 88 4.86 -14.83 4.69
N ARG A 89 4.58 -13.72 5.38
CA ARG A 89 5.27 -13.36 6.63
C ARG A 89 4.25 -13.08 7.72
N ILE A 90 4.62 -13.40 8.96
CA ILE A 90 3.85 -13.11 10.16
C ILE A 90 4.73 -12.37 11.17
N ALA A 91 4.17 -11.34 11.81
CA ALA A 91 4.77 -10.66 12.95
C ALA A 91 3.77 -10.61 14.10
N SER A 92 4.26 -10.78 15.32
CA SER A 92 3.45 -10.94 16.53
C SER A 92 4.24 -10.50 17.75
N ALA A 93 3.55 -10.25 18.87
CA ALA A 93 4.20 -9.97 20.14
C ALA A 93 5.23 -11.06 20.55
N SER A 94 4.91 -12.34 20.33
CA SER A 94 5.80 -13.47 20.67
C SER A 94 7.07 -13.55 19.83
N SER A 95 7.14 -12.82 18.71
CA SER A 95 8.36 -12.72 17.89
C SER A 95 9.11 -11.42 18.09
N GLY A 96 8.77 -10.65 19.13
CA GLY A 96 9.29 -9.29 19.31
C GLY A 96 8.98 -8.40 18.10
N TRP A 97 7.87 -8.69 17.39
CA TRP A 97 7.48 -8.04 16.14
C TRP A 97 8.44 -8.25 14.96
N ALA A 98 9.41 -9.15 15.04
CA ALA A 98 10.20 -9.54 13.88
C ALA A 98 9.32 -10.30 12.86
N TRP A 99 9.52 -10.03 11.57
CA TRP A 99 8.92 -10.82 10.50
C TRP A 99 9.48 -12.24 10.53
N ARG A 100 8.59 -13.23 10.53
CA ARG A 100 8.91 -14.65 10.40
C ARG A 100 8.21 -15.23 9.19
N THR A 101 8.75 -16.31 8.64
CA THR A 101 8.08 -17.08 7.58
C THR A 101 6.70 -17.56 8.06
N TYR A 102 5.68 -17.30 7.25
CA TYR A 102 4.33 -17.84 7.43
C TYR A 102 4.09 -18.98 6.45
N THR A 103 3.73 -20.14 7.00
CA THR A 103 3.59 -21.41 6.27
C THR A 103 2.12 -21.81 6.04
N GLY A 104 1.17 -20.94 6.39
CA GLY A 104 -0.25 -21.20 6.14
C GLY A 104 -0.58 -21.33 4.65
N SER A 105 -1.69 -22.02 4.36
CA SER A 105 -2.12 -22.34 2.99
C SER A 105 -2.46 -21.09 2.17
N ASN A 106 -3.16 -20.12 2.77
CA ASN A 106 -3.37 -18.80 2.17
C ASN A 106 -2.09 -17.97 2.31
N PRO A 107 -1.44 -17.54 1.22
CA PRO A 107 -0.17 -16.82 1.31
C PRO A 107 -0.29 -15.35 1.72
N HIS A 108 -1.49 -14.78 1.83
CA HIS A 108 -1.74 -13.36 2.12
C HIS A 108 -0.97 -12.42 1.18
N THR A 109 -0.98 -12.69 -0.13
CA THR A 109 -0.34 -11.84 -1.16
C THR A 109 -1.33 -10.90 -1.85
N ARG A 110 -2.63 -11.09 -1.63
CA ARG A 110 -3.72 -10.27 -2.20
C ARG A 110 -4.47 -9.46 -1.14
N HIS A 111 -4.27 -9.77 0.14
CA HIS A 111 -4.84 -9.07 1.28
C HIS A 111 -3.90 -9.20 2.48
N MET A 112 -3.90 -8.21 3.35
CA MET A 112 -3.29 -8.28 4.69
C MET A 112 -4.30 -8.86 5.66
N HIS A 113 -3.84 -9.74 6.54
CA HIS A 113 -4.64 -10.23 7.66
C HIS A 113 -4.16 -9.60 8.97
N VAL A 114 -5.09 -9.11 9.78
CA VAL A 114 -4.82 -8.52 11.09
C VAL A 114 -5.71 -9.18 12.13
N SER A 115 -5.10 -9.69 13.19
CA SER A 115 -5.81 -10.18 14.38
C SER A 115 -5.53 -9.31 15.59
N VAL A 116 -6.54 -9.14 16.44
CA VAL A 116 -6.50 -8.28 17.64
C VAL A 116 -6.93 -9.02 18.91
N GLY A 117 -6.60 -8.45 20.06
CA GLY A 117 -6.89 -9.01 21.38
C GLY A 117 -5.76 -9.90 21.91
N THR A 118 -6.08 -10.68 22.93
CA THR A 118 -5.12 -11.55 23.61
C THR A 118 -5.67 -12.96 23.80
N GLY A 119 -4.78 -13.95 23.89
CA GLY A 119 -5.16 -15.36 24.04
C GLY A 119 -5.29 -16.11 22.71
N PRO A 120 -5.81 -17.35 22.73
CA PRO A 120 -5.85 -18.21 21.56
C PRO A 120 -6.91 -17.78 20.54
N ASP A 121 -6.67 -18.10 19.27
CA ASP A 121 -7.56 -17.77 18.16
C ASP A 121 -8.98 -18.31 18.37
N GLY A 122 -9.98 -17.49 18.05
CA GLY A 122 -11.41 -17.78 18.29
C GLY A 122 -11.84 -17.66 19.76
N ARG A 123 -10.90 -17.33 20.66
CA ARG A 123 -11.16 -17.01 22.07
C ARG A 123 -10.41 -15.76 22.52
N SER A 124 -10.08 -14.88 21.57
CA SER A 124 -9.41 -13.63 21.89
C SER A 124 -10.24 -12.80 22.87
N THR A 125 -9.58 -12.32 23.92
CA THR A 125 -10.13 -11.41 24.94
C THR A 125 -9.56 -10.00 24.73
N GLY A 126 -9.98 -9.02 25.55
CA GLY A 126 -9.49 -7.64 25.47
C GLY A 126 -7.96 -7.55 25.31
N ARG A 127 -7.42 -6.54 24.62
CA ARG A 127 -7.96 -5.20 24.34
C ARG A 127 -8.51 -4.98 22.90
N TYR A 128 -9.17 -5.96 22.29
CA TYR A 128 -9.68 -5.84 20.90
C TYR A 128 -10.66 -4.68 20.63
N ASP A 129 -11.20 -4.02 21.67
CA ASP A 129 -12.08 -2.85 21.51
C ASP A 129 -11.38 -1.51 21.80
N ASP A 130 -10.05 -1.47 21.90
CA ASP A 130 -9.30 -0.21 22.01
C ASP A 130 -9.44 0.59 20.70
N THR A 131 -10.15 1.71 20.77
CA THR A 131 -10.44 2.58 19.62
C THR A 131 -9.41 3.69 19.43
N SER A 132 -8.24 3.59 20.07
CA SER A 132 -7.16 4.51 19.74
C SER A 132 -6.82 4.43 18.25
N PRO A 133 -6.42 5.54 17.60
CA PRO A 133 -6.07 5.53 16.19
C PRO A 133 -4.98 4.49 15.88
N TRP A 134 -5.08 3.85 14.72
CA TRP A 134 -4.01 2.95 14.23
C TRP A 134 -2.81 3.72 13.68
N GLY A 135 -2.95 5.04 13.53
CA GLY A 135 -1.89 5.93 13.09
C GLY A 135 -1.83 6.11 11.57
N LEU A 136 -2.79 5.57 10.82
CA LEU A 136 -2.82 5.67 9.36
C LEU A 136 -3.45 6.99 8.89
N ALA A 137 -4.53 7.44 9.54
CA ALA A 137 -5.27 8.65 9.16
C ALA A 137 -4.78 9.93 9.87
N GLY A 138 -3.99 9.80 10.94
CA GLY A 138 -3.58 10.89 11.84
C GLY A 138 -2.26 11.58 11.52
N GLY A 139 -1.69 11.35 10.33
CA GLY A 139 -0.41 11.95 9.95
C GLY A 139 0.56 10.96 9.33
N ASP A 140 0.12 10.34 8.23
CA ASP A 140 0.90 10.04 7.04
C ASP A 140 2.39 9.68 7.20
N ASP A 141 2.72 8.43 6.90
CA ASP A 141 4.08 7.89 6.91
C ASP A 141 5.10 8.70 6.08
N MET A 142 4.67 9.60 5.18
CA MET A 142 5.53 10.60 4.53
C MET A 142 4.87 11.97 4.20
N LEU A 143 3.55 12.14 4.25
CA LEU A 143 2.96 13.44 3.91
C LEU A 143 3.10 14.47 5.03
N GLY A 144 3.52 15.68 4.63
CA GLY A 144 3.74 16.82 5.51
C GLY A 144 5.10 16.84 6.21
N VAL A 145 6.00 15.86 5.96
CA VAL A 145 7.38 16.01 6.42
C VAL A 145 8.08 17.10 5.61
N ARG A 146 8.87 17.93 6.28
CA ARG A 146 9.52 19.10 5.72
C ARG A 146 10.95 19.28 6.22
N ARG A 147 11.73 20.08 5.51
CA ARG A 147 13.11 20.43 5.89
C ARG A 147 13.12 20.94 7.33
N GLY A 148 13.97 20.34 8.16
CA GLY A 148 14.05 20.56 9.60
C GLY A 148 13.45 19.44 10.45
N ASP A 149 12.52 18.66 9.91
CA ASP A 149 11.92 17.51 10.60
C ASP A 149 12.95 16.39 10.82
N ARG A 150 12.69 15.57 11.83
CA ARG A 150 13.53 14.41 12.19
C ARG A 150 12.68 13.21 12.60
N GLY A 151 13.27 12.02 12.51
CA GLY A 151 12.68 10.76 12.99
C GLY A 151 12.29 9.81 11.86
N ASP A 152 11.57 8.75 12.22
CA ASP A 152 11.33 7.58 11.36
C ASP A 152 10.61 7.92 10.04
N ARG A 153 9.75 8.95 10.04
CA ARG A 153 9.05 9.43 8.83
C ARG A 153 10.02 10.03 7.79
N VAL A 154 11.03 10.74 8.27
CA VAL A 154 12.09 11.29 7.40
C VAL A 154 13.03 10.17 6.94
N LEU A 155 13.32 9.21 7.81
CA LEU A 155 14.14 8.05 7.46
C LEU A 155 13.47 7.23 6.36
N ALA A 156 12.16 7.02 6.46
CA ALA A 156 11.35 6.38 5.42
C ALA A 156 11.42 7.14 4.08
N LEU A 157 11.26 8.47 4.10
CA LEU A 157 11.43 9.31 2.92
C LEU A 157 12.80 9.14 2.26
N GLN A 158 13.87 9.17 3.05
CA GLN A 158 15.22 9.01 2.54
C GLN A 158 15.41 7.63 1.90
N HIS A 159 14.93 6.56 2.53
CA HIS A 159 14.99 5.22 1.94
C HIS A 159 14.17 5.11 0.64
N THR A 160 12.97 5.68 0.58
CA THR A 160 12.15 5.64 -0.64
C THR A 160 12.75 6.50 -1.76
N LEU A 161 13.40 7.63 -1.45
CA LEU A 161 14.17 8.40 -2.45
C LEU A 161 15.31 7.57 -3.04
N VAL A 162 16.06 6.85 -2.18
CA VAL A 162 17.12 5.93 -2.63
C VAL A 162 16.55 4.84 -3.54
N GLU A 163 15.40 4.26 -3.20
CA GLU A 163 14.70 3.28 -4.04
C GLU A 163 14.23 3.89 -5.37
N ALA A 164 13.74 5.13 -5.36
CA ALA A 164 13.32 5.87 -6.54
C ALA A 164 14.49 6.32 -7.44
N GLY A 165 15.73 6.31 -6.93
CA GLY A 165 16.94 6.66 -7.70
C GLY A 165 17.48 8.05 -7.42
N PHE A 166 17.04 8.68 -6.35
CA PHE A 166 17.45 10.01 -5.94
C PHE A 166 18.22 9.90 -4.63
N ASP A 167 19.41 10.48 -4.57
CA ASP A 167 20.31 10.36 -3.42
C ASP A 167 20.04 11.46 -2.38
N PRO A 168 19.44 11.14 -1.21
CA PRO A 168 19.27 12.11 -0.13
C PRO A 168 20.50 12.20 0.79
N GLY A 169 21.60 11.52 0.47
CA GLY A 169 22.69 11.19 1.38
C GLY A 169 22.42 9.88 2.15
N LYS A 170 23.22 9.62 3.18
CA LYS A 170 23.00 8.49 4.09
C LYS A 170 21.64 8.68 4.78
N PRO A 171 20.69 7.72 4.69
CA PRO A 171 19.47 7.78 5.47
C PRO A 171 19.80 7.82 6.96
N ASP A 172 19.46 8.94 7.58
CA ASP A 172 19.81 9.29 8.97
C ASP A 172 18.59 9.82 9.76
N GLY A 173 17.44 9.92 9.10
CA GLY A 173 16.21 10.43 9.70
C GLY A 173 16.22 11.94 9.92
N VAL A 174 17.10 12.71 9.28
CA VAL A 174 17.16 14.18 9.38
C VAL A 174 16.87 14.83 8.03
N TYR A 175 15.82 15.66 7.96
CA TYR A 175 15.41 16.28 6.71
C TYR A 175 16.26 17.53 6.48
N GLY A 176 17.50 17.30 6.06
CA GLY A 176 18.46 18.34 5.71
C GLY A 176 18.39 18.79 4.25
N GLU A 177 19.36 19.61 3.84
CA GLU A 177 19.44 20.13 2.48
C GLU A 177 19.59 19.05 1.41
N ARG A 178 20.31 17.97 1.72
CA ARG A 178 20.46 16.84 0.77
C ARG A 178 19.14 16.14 0.51
N THR A 179 18.36 15.87 1.56
CA THR A 179 17.01 15.30 1.42
C THR A 179 16.10 16.24 0.63
N ALA A 180 16.14 17.55 0.90
CA ALA A 180 15.36 18.53 0.15
C ALA A 180 15.74 18.58 -1.33
N LYS A 181 17.04 18.52 -1.64
CA LYS A 181 17.55 18.45 -3.00
C LYS A 181 17.09 17.17 -3.71
N ALA A 182 17.17 16.02 -3.05
CA ALA A 182 16.72 14.75 -3.62
C ALA A 182 15.22 14.74 -3.92
N VAL A 183 14.39 15.28 -3.01
CA VAL A 183 12.96 15.48 -3.25
C VAL A 183 12.75 16.38 -4.46
N TYR A 184 13.46 17.50 -4.55
CA TYR A 184 13.32 18.42 -5.67
C TYR A 184 13.63 17.76 -7.03
N GLU A 185 14.77 17.06 -7.13
CA GLU A 185 15.15 16.36 -8.37
C GLU A 185 14.17 15.24 -8.73
N MET A 186 13.66 14.51 -7.73
CA MET A 186 12.62 13.51 -7.91
C MET A 186 11.36 14.12 -8.52
N ARG A 187 10.90 15.25 -7.97
CA ARG A 187 9.70 15.96 -8.46
C ARG A 187 9.88 16.40 -9.91
N LYS A 188 11.06 16.91 -10.28
CA LYS A 188 11.39 17.27 -11.67
C LYS A 188 11.37 16.06 -12.59
N ALA A 189 12.01 14.96 -12.21
CA ALA A 189 12.04 13.73 -13.00
C ALA A 189 10.65 13.09 -13.15
N ALA A 190 9.76 13.29 -12.17
CA ALA A 190 8.36 12.87 -12.25
C ALA A 190 7.52 13.73 -13.21
N GLY A 191 8.06 14.86 -13.69
CA GLY A 191 7.42 15.78 -14.63
C GLY A 191 6.72 16.99 -13.97
N SER A 192 7.09 17.35 -12.74
CA SER A 192 6.48 18.49 -12.06
C SER A 192 6.96 19.83 -12.65
N VAL A 193 6.04 20.58 -13.27
CA VAL A 193 6.29 21.93 -13.80
C VAL A 193 6.15 23.04 -12.75
N ALA A 194 5.64 22.72 -11.56
CA ALA A 194 5.36 23.66 -10.48
C ALA A 194 6.34 23.55 -9.29
N ALA A 195 7.33 22.65 -9.34
CA ALA A 195 8.28 22.45 -8.24
C ALA A 195 9.26 23.64 -8.15
N LYS A 196 9.22 24.37 -7.03
CA LYS A 196 10.17 25.45 -6.71
C LYS A 196 11.34 24.97 -5.86
N ASP A 197 11.07 23.98 -5.00
CA ASP A 197 12.02 23.33 -4.11
C ASP A 197 11.54 21.91 -3.75
N GLY A 198 12.24 21.24 -2.83
CA GLY A 198 11.84 19.99 -2.23
C GLY A 198 11.76 20.08 -0.71
N ASN A 199 11.35 21.24 -0.17
CA ASN A 199 11.33 21.48 1.27
C ASN A 199 10.16 20.80 1.99
N GLU A 200 9.14 20.35 1.27
CA GLU A 200 7.95 19.72 1.84
C GLU A 200 7.46 18.55 0.97
N VAL A 201 7.09 17.46 1.64
CA VAL A 201 6.43 16.32 1.01
C VAL A 201 4.92 16.51 1.07
N THR A 202 4.41 17.23 0.08
CA THR A 202 2.96 17.40 -0.14
C THR A 202 2.33 16.14 -0.75
N PRO A 203 0.99 16.03 -0.81
CA PRO A 203 0.30 14.94 -1.53
C PRO A 203 0.80 14.75 -2.96
N ALA A 204 1.04 15.84 -3.68
CA ALA A 204 1.59 15.80 -5.04
C ALA A 204 3.03 15.26 -5.07
N THR A 205 3.85 15.62 -4.09
CA THR A 205 5.23 15.14 -3.94
C THR A 205 5.28 13.63 -3.71
N TYR A 206 4.42 13.13 -2.83
CA TYR A 206 4.33 11.70 -2.54
C TYR A 206 3.86 10.91 -3.76
N ALA A 207 2.83 11.38 -4.48
CA ALA A 207 2.39 10.75 -5.73
C ALA A 207 3.50 10.70 -6.79
N GLN A 208 4.31 11.76 -6.88
CA GLN A 208 5.48 11.81 -7.76
C GLN A 208 6.55 10.81 -7.34
N LEU A 209 6.80 10.66 -6.03
CA LEU A 209 7.75 9.69 -5.49
C LEU A 209 7.33 8.26 -5.82
N LEU A 210 6.06 7.92 -5.58
CA LEU A 210 5.50 6.60 -5.90
C LEU A 210 5.60 6.30 -7.40
N LYS A 211 5.31 7.28 -8.26
CA LYS A 211 5.50 7.15 -9.72
C LYS A 211 6.94 6.83 -10.09
N MET A 212 7.92 7.44 -9.42
CA MET A 212 9.34 7.18 -9.70
C MET A 212 9.80 5.81 -9.19
N VAL A 213 9.34 5.38 -8.01
CA VAL A 213 9.56 4.01 -7.51
C VAL A 213 8.97 2.98 -8.48
N ALA A 214 7.72 3.16 -8.91
CA ALA A 214 7.07 2.27 -9.87
C ALA A 214 7.80 2.21 -11.22
N ARG A 215 8.30 3.34 -11.72
CA ARG A 215 9.13 3.40 -12.93
C ARG A 215 10.44 2.62 -12.77
N ARG A 216 11.11 2.77 -11.62
CA ARG A 216 12.38 2.07 -11.35
C ARG A 216 12.18 0.57 -11.18
N ASN A 217 11.12 0.16 -10.51
CA ASN A 217 10.77 -1.25 -10.30
C ASN A 217 10.21 -1.90 -11.57
N GLY A 218 9.52 -1.15 -12.44
CA GLY A 218 9.08 -1.61 -13.78
C GLY A 218 10.20 -1.67 -14.82
N ALA A 219 11.27 -0.90 -14.65
CA ALA A 219 12.47 -0.94 -15.48
C ALA A 219 13.46 -2.06 -15.08
N GLY A 220 13.19 -2.79 -13.99
CA GLY A 220 14.04 -3.86 -13.47
C GLY A 220 13.47 -5.27 -13.69
N LYS A 221 14.01 -5.96 -14.70
CA LYS A 221 13.92 -7.40 -15.05
C LYS A 221 12.59 -7.92 -15.64
N GLN A 222 12.57 -8.09 -16.97
CA GLN A 222 11.85 -9.20 -17.60
C GLN A 222 12.46 -10.52 -17.09
N GLY A 223 11.66 -11.37 -16.47
CA GLY A 223 12.08 -12.74 -16.12
C GLY A 223 12.40 -13.55 -17.38
N PRO A 224 13.12 -14.69 -17.28
CA PRO A 224 13.27 -15.56 -18.44
C PRO A 224 11.88 -15.92 -18.98
N ALA A 225 11.74 -15.95 -20.31
CA ALA A 225 10.50 -16.41 -20.93
C ALA A 225 10.11 -17.75 -20.32
N GLY A 226 8.87 -17.88 -19.85
CA GLY A 226 8.33 -19.17 -19.42
C GLY A 226 8.46 -20.18 -20.56
N PRO A 227 8.52 -21.49 -20.27
CA PRO A 227 8.53 -22.50 -21.33
C PRO A 227 7.34 -22.26 -22.25
N GLN A 228 7.59 -22.27 -23.56
CA GLN A 228 6.55 -22.13 -24.58
C GLN A 228 5.47 -23.19 -24.31
N GLY A 229 4.23 -22.76 -24.09
CA GLY A 229 3.10 -23.68 -23.97
C GLY A 229 2.97 -24.55 -25.23
N PRO A 230 2.35 -25.74 -25.14
CA PRO A 230 2.15 -26.58 -26.31
C PRO A 230 1.40 -25.79 -27.39
N ALA A 231 1.83 -25.95 -28.64
CA ALA A 231 1.23 -25.26 -29.77
C ALA A 231 -0.28 -25.56 -29.82
N GLY A 232 -1.11 -24.51 -29.81
CA GLY A 232 -2.54 -24.65 -30.08
C GLY A 232 -2.79 -25.08 -31.53
N PRO A 233 -3.94 -25.71 -31.83
CA PRO A 233 -4.27 -26.09 -33.20
C PRO A 233 -4.35 -24.85 -34.09
N GLN A 234 -3.80 -24.94 -35.30
CA GLN A 234 -3.71 -23.83 -36.24
C GLN A 234 -5.11 -23.44 -36.75
N GLY A 235 -5.55 -22.22 -36.45
CA GLY A 235 -6.76 -21.63 -37.02
C GLY A 235 -6.58 -21.23 -38.49
N PRO A 236 -7.67 -21.10 -39.27
CA PRO A 236 -7.58 -20.75 -40.68
C PRO A 236 -6.96 -19.35 -40.89
N ARG A 237 -6.18 -19.22 -41.96
CA ARG A 237 -5.42 -18.01 -42.33
C ARG A 237 -6.35 -16.86 -42.70
N GLY A 238 -6.29 -15.75 -41.94
CA GLY A 238 -6.95 -14.49 -42.28
C GLY A 238 -6.24 -13.74 -43.41
N GLU A 239 -6.98 -12.96 -44.19
CA GLU A 239 -6.43 -12.20 -45.32
C GLU A 239 -5.62 -10.97 -44.88
N PRO A 240 -4.59 -10.54 -45.64
CA PRO A 240 -3.76 -9.38 -45.29
C PRO A 240 -4.51 -8.05 -45.47
N GLY A 241 -4.42 -7.16 -44.48
CA GLY A 241 -4.86 -5.76 -44.59
C GLY A 241 -3.80 -4.86 -45.24
N PRO A 242 -4.19 -3.71 -45.83
CA PRO A 242 -3.27 -2.83 -46.55
C PRO A 242 -2.36 -2.01 -45.61
N PRO A 243 -1.20 -1.50 -46.08
CA PRO A 243 -0.22 -0.85 -45.20
C PRO A 243 -0.46 0.66 -44.99
N GLY A 244 -0.54 1.03 -43.70
CA GLY A 244 0.14 2.15 -43.01
C GLY A 244 -0.20 3.61 -43.31
N GLU A 245 -0.45 4.43 -42.27
CA GLU A 245 0.40 5.58 -41.89
C GLU A 245 -0.05 6.19 -40.53
N VAL A 246 0.90 6.71 -39.74
CA VAL A 246 0.63 7.42 -38.47
C VAL A 246 1.00 8.89 -38.65
N ASP A 247 0.00 9.78 -38.61
CA ASP A 247 0.18 11.23 -38.71
C ASP A 247 0.36 11.88 -37.32
N TYR A 248 1.61 12.23 -37.01
CA TYR A 248 2.02 12.86 -35.76
C TYR A 248 1.69 14.37 -35.66
N SER A 249 1.12 15.00 -36.70
CA SER A 249 0.73 16.42 -36.67
C SER A 249 -0.56 16.68 -35.87
N ARG A 250 -1.43 15.67 -35.75
CA ARG A 250 -2.75 15.80 -35.10
C ARG A 250 -2.71 15.76 -33.57
N LEU A 251 -1.68 15.13 -32.99
CA LEU A 251 -1.49 15.04 -31.53
C LEU A 251 -0.91 16.32 -30.91
N VAL A 252 -0.16 17.11 -31.69
CA VAL A 252 0.43 18.38 -31.23
C VAL A 252 -0.60 19.52 -31.25
N ALA A 253 -1.56 19.50 -32.17
CA ALA A 253 -2.61 20.53 -32.28
C ALA A 253 -3.71 20.45 -31.19
N GLU A 254 -3.97 19.27 -30.63
CA GLU A 254 -4.97 19.08 -29.56
C GLU A 254 -4.40 19.45 -28.19
N LEU A 255 -3.10 19.23 -27.98
CA LEU A 255 -2.39 19.59 -26.74
C LEU A 255 -2.27 21.12 -26.56
N LEU A 256 -2.10 21.87 -27.64
CA LEU A 256 -2.04 23.35 -27.64
C LEU A 256 -3.41 24.01 -27.44
N ARG A 257 -4.51 23.30 -27.74
CA ARG A 257 -5.89 23.82 -27.66
C ARG A 257 -6.47 23.79 -26.24
N ARG A 258 -5.96 22.94 -25.35
CA ARG A 258 -6.44 22.82 -23.96
C ARG A 258 -5.64 23.66 -22.96
N LEU A 259 -4.44 24.08 -23.33
CA LEU A 259 -3.59 24.96 -22.52
C LEU A 259 -3.95 26.45 -22.67
N THR A 260 -4.94 26.79 -23.51
CA THR A 260 -5.27 28.18 -23.88
C THR A 260 -6.73 28.58 -23.68
N ALA A 261 -7.56 27.78 -23.01
CA ALA A 261 -8.97 28.13 -22.74
C ALA A 261 -9.19 28.57 -21.27
N PRO A 262 -9.42 29.87 -21.00
CA PRO A 262 -9.85 30.37 -19.69
C PRO A 262 -11.37 30.21 -19.48
N GLY A 263 -11.78 30.02 -18.23
CA GLY A 263 -13.18 30.02 -17.81
C GLY A 263 -13.35 30.66 -16.44
N GLU A 264 -13.07 31.96 -16.35
CA GLU A 264 -13.70 32.83 -15.34
C GLU A 264 -14.73 33.72 -16.04
N GLY A 265 -15.97 33.59 -15.59
CA GLY A 265 -16.95 34.65 -15.50
C GLY A 265 -17.47 34.64 -14.07
#